data_AF-A0AAU7ZB91-F1
#
_entry.id   AF-A0AAU7ZB91-F1
#
_cell.length_a   1.000
_cell.length_b   1.000
_cell.length_c   1.000
_cell.angle_alpha   90.00
_cell.angle_beta   90.00
_cell.angle_gamma   90.00
#
_symmetry.space_group_name_H-M   'P 1'
#
loop_
_entity.id
_entity.type
_entity.pdbx_description
1 polymer ?
#
loop_
_entity_poly.entity_id
_entity_poly.type
_entity_poly.pdbx_seq_one_letter_code
_entity_poly.pdbx_strand_id
1 'polypeptide(L)'
;MPDSPGSLLQTPSANIQADGYKGTAQINGAVEDVQGVPVSNATIVLNAPGKLGKRTTTSGSDGTFTFTALPAGEFRLLITAPGLDPYTSPEFSVLSGAIVELPKATLKLSTSSSINVYATSDQIAQEQVHEQEKQRVLAVFPNFYTSYIWDAEPMSSRQKYSLAVRSIVDPVNLIANGAVAGFEQLNNSFSGYGSGIEGYGKRFGAAVADDASSRLIGSAILPSLLHQDPRYFYQGTGGFRSRSRHAVFSTFRTRGDDGLQHFNYSRIIGSLSAGAISNAYYPASDRGAGLTFRNFGITIGGTAADNLIREFVLRSLVPSVPAYANGKSTP
;
A
#
# COMPACT_ATOMS: atom_id res chain seq x y z
N MET A 1 8.09 -71.59 2.70
CA MET A 1 6.83 -70.84 2.51
C MET A 1 6.67 -69.94 3.74
N PRO A 2 6.26 -68.68 3.60
CA PRO A 2 7.16 -67.55 3.31
C PRO A 2 6.96 -66.29 4.19
N ASP A 3 7.91 -65.36 4.05
CA ASP A 3 7.86 -63.87 4.10
C ASP A 3 7.21 -63.10 5.26
N SER A 4 7.96 -62.13 5.82
CA SER A 4 7.73 -60.67 5.60
C SER A 4 8.58 -59.78 6.54
N PRO A 5 9.25 -58.72 6.04
CA PRO A 5 9.83 -57.63 6.85
C PRO A 5 8.96 -56.35 6.80
N GLY A 6 8.91 -55.58 7.89
CA GLY A 6 8.21 -54.29 7.93
C GLY A 6 8.69 -53.35 9.04
N SER A 7 9.49 -52.35 8.67
CA SER A 7 9.83 -51.18 9.48
C SER A 7 8.83 -50.06 9.15
N LEU A 8 8.17 -49.48 10.17
CA LEU A 8 7.28 -48.33 10.00
C LEU A 8 7.95 -47.05 10.50
N LEU A 9 8.07 -46.11 9.54
CA LEU A 9 8.44 -44.72 9.72
C LEU A 9 7.30 -43.94 10.39
N GLN A 10 7.74 -43.02 11.24
CA GLN A 10 6.97 -41.99 11.94
C GLN A 10 6.59 -40.87 10.94
N THR A 11 5.32 -40.48 10.90
CA THR A 11 4.85 -39.24 10.23
C THR A 11 4.42 -38.21 11.27
N PRO A 12 4.82 -36.94 11.11
CA PRO A 12 4.05 -35.82 11.63
C PRO A 12 3.16 -35.23 10.54
N SER A 13 1.90 -35.03 10.91
CA SER A 13 0.78 -34.56 10.11
C SER A 13 0.93 -33.11 9.63
N ALA A 14 0.60 -32.88 8.36
CA ALA A 14 0.20 -31.58 7.85
C ALA A 14 -1.31 -31.40 8.08
N ASN A 15 -1.75 -30.20 8.44
CA ASN A 15 -3.15 -29.80 8.24
C ASN A 15 -3.27 -28.28 8.09
N ILE A 16 -3.35 -27.82 6.85
CA ILE A 16 -4.26 -26.72 6.47
C ILE A 16 -5.07 -27.23 5.27
N GLN A 17 -6.38 -27.27 5.47
CA GLN A 17 -7.40 -27.78 4.56
C GLN A 17 -7.51 -26.90 3.30
N ALA A 18 -7.53 -27.58 2.15
CA ALA A 18 -7.96 -27.05 0.87
C ALA A 18 -9.48 -27.21 0.75
N ASP A 19 -10.21 -26.11 0.67
CA ASP A 19 -11.61 -26.13 0.27
C ASP A 19 -11.73 -26.22 -1.28
N GLY A 20 -12.12 -27.40 -1.77
CA GLY A 20 -13.34 -27.45 -2.57
C GLY A 20 -13.32 -27.40 -4.09
N TYR A 21 -12.19 -27.55 -4.80
CA TYR A 21 -12.22 -27.78 -6.26
C TYR A 21 -11.47 -29.07 -6.64
N LYS A 22 -12.21 -30.20 -6.73
CA LYS A 22 -11.69 -31.43 -7.34
C LYS A 22 -11.62 -31.24 -8.86
N GLY A 23 -10.60 -30.53 -9.33
CA GLY A 23 -10.21 -30.59 -10.73
C GLY A 23 -9.62 -31.97 -11.05
N THR A 24 -9.99 -32.55 -12.17
CA THR A 24 -9.52 -33.87 -12.65
C THR A 24 -8.78 -33.78 -13.98
N ALA A 25 -8.74 -32.59 -14.60
CA ALA A 25 -8.08 -32.38 -15.88
C ALA A 25 -6.58 -32.06 -15.71
N GLN A 26 -5.84 -32.29 -16.79
CA GLN A 26 -4.40 -32.04 -16.88
C GLN A 26 -4.08 -31.27 -18.17
N ILE A 27 -3.16 -30.32 -18.09
CA ILE A 27 -2.59 -29.63 -19.25
C ILE A 27 -1.11 -29.96 -19.30
N ASN A 28 -0.64 -30.42 -20.47
CA ASN A 28 0.76 -30.62 -20.79
C ASN A 28 1.19 -29.64 -21.89
N GLY A 29 2.40 -29.13 -21.80
CA GLY A 29 2.97 -28.27 -22.84
C GLY A 29 4.49 -28.23 -22.80
N ALA A 30 5.07 -27.60 -23.81
CA ALA A 30 6.50 -27.37 -23.91
C ALA A 30 6.80 -25.94 -24.37
N VAL A 31 7.92 -25.40 -23.92
CA VAL A 31 8.41 -24.05 -24.24
C VAL A 31 9.76 -24.17 -24.94
N GLU A 32 9.87 -23.53 -26.10
CA GLU A 32 11.09 -23.50 -26.93
C GLU A 32 11.39 -22.06 -27.37
N ASP A 33 12.63 -21.78 -27.76
CA ASP A 33 13.01 -20.52 -28.42
C ASP A 33 12.83 -20.59 -29.94
N VAL A 34 13.10 -19.48 -30.65
CA VAL A 34 12.99 -19.42 -32.13
C VAL A 34 13.93 -20.37 -32.86
N GLN A 35 14.95 -20.91 -32.18
CA GLN A 35 15.89 -21.89 -32.70
C GLN A 35 15.43 -23.33 -32.41
N GLY A 36 14.30 -23.52 -31.73
CA GLY A 36 13.76 -24.82 -31.34
C GLY A 36 14.47 -25.43 -30.12
N VAL A 37 15.22 -24.64 -29.36
CA VAL A 37 15.89 -25.08 -28.14
C VAL A 37 14.90 -25.02 -26.97
N PRO A 38 14.78 -26.09 -26.16
CA PRO A 38 13.93 -26.07 -24.98
C PRO A 38 14.32 -24.98 -23.98
N VAL A 39 13.33 -24.22 -23.50
CA VAL A 39 13.54 -23.15 -22.52
C VAL A 39 13.27 -23.68 -21.12
N SER A 40 14.32 -23.88 -20.34
CA SER A 40 14.22 -24.27 -18.93
C SER A 40 13.93 -23.07 -18.02
N ASN A 41 13.30 -23.33 -16.86
CA ASN A 41 12.96 -22.31 -15.86
C ASN A 41 12.10 -21.15 -16.38
N ALA A 42 11.37 -21.34 -17.50
CA ALA A 42 10.32 -20.42 -17.89
C ALA A 42 9.22 -20.48 -16.84
N THR A 43 8.68 -19.34 -16.43
CA THR A 43 7.52 -19.26 -15.54
C THR A 43 6.25 -19.32 -16.39
N ILE A 44 5.40 -20.30 -16.11
CA ILE A 44 4.13 -20.52 -16.80
C ILE A 44 3.01 -20.19 -15.82
N VAL A 45 2.20 -19.19 -16.16
CA VAL A 45 1.01 -18.80 -15.41
C VAL A 45 -0.22 -19.20 -16.20
N LEU A 46 -1.01 -20.11 -15.62
CA LEU A 46 -2.33 -20.50 -16.10
C LEU A 46 -3.38 -19.65 -15.41
N ASN A 47 -4.13 -18.88 -16.19
CA ASN A 47 -5.20 -18.02 -15.72
C ASN A 47 -6.55 -18.56 -16.20
N ALA A 48 -7.52 -18.65 -15.28
CA ALA A 48 -8.91 -18.98 -15.59
C ALA A 48 -9.78 -17.76 -15.25
N PRO A 49 -10.41 -17.10 -16.23
CA PRO A 49 -11.32 -15.99 -15.94
C PRO A 49 -12.46 -16.47 -15.03
N GLY A 50 -12.47 -16.02 -13.78
CA GLY A 50 -13.67 -16.00 -12.94
C GLY A 50 -13.72 -16.91 -11.71
N LYS A 51 -12.98 -18.03 -11.59
CA LYS A 51 -13.17 -18.94 -10.41
C LYS A 51 -11.97 -19.73 -9.83
N LEU A 52 -10.78 -19.82 -10.46
CA LEU A 52 -9.62 -20.56 -9.88
C LEU A 52 -8.50 -19.71 -9.27
N GLY A 53 -8.43 -18.42 -9.61
CA GLY A 53 -7.19 -17.67 -9.42
C GLY A 53 -6.08 -18.11 -10.40
N LYS A 54 -4.89 -17.51 -10.26
CA LYS A 54 -3.72 -17.82 -11.09
C LYS A 54 -3.03 -19.08 -10.55
N ARG A 55 -2.70 -20.04 -11.42
CA ARG A 55 -1.79 -21.15 -11.08
C ARG A 55 -0.47 -20.96 -11.79
N THR A 56 0.63 -21.24 -11.09
CA THR A 56 1.97 -21.05 -11.63
C THR A 56 2.76 -22.35 -11.55
N THR A 57 3.53 -22.64 -12.59
CA THR A 57 4.56 -23.69 -12.59
C THR A 57 5.78 -23.18 -13.35
N THR A 58 6.89 -23.92 -13.29
CA THR A 58 8.07 -23.68 -14.11
C THR A 58 8.30 -24.81 -15.11
N SER A 59 8.95 -24.52 -16.23
CA SER A 59 9.37 -25.56 -17.18
C SER A 59 10.60 -26.32 -16.67
N GLY A 60 10.64 -27.62 -16.95
CA GLY A 60 11.78 -28.49 -16.66
C GLY A 60 12.99 -28.22 -17.55
N SER A 61 14.07 -28.99 -17.36
CA SER A 61 15.28 -28.91 -18.19
C SER A 61 15.05 -29.25 -19.66
N ASP A 62 13.99 -29.99 -19.95
CA ASP A 62 13.53 -30.37 -21.29
C ASP A 62 12.48 -29.39 -21.86
N GLY A 63 12.24 -28.27 -21.18
CA GLY A 63 11.26 -27.24 -21.57
C GLY A 63 9.81 -27.64 -21.35
N THR A 64 9.52 -28.82 -20.78
CA THR A 64 8.15 -29.28 -20.56
C THR A 64 7.54 -28.74 -19.27
N PHE A 65 6.22 -28.62 -19.22
CA PHE A 65 5.48 -28.25 -18.03
C PHE A 65 4.15 -28.98 -17.93
N THR A 66 3.62 -29.09 -16.71
CA THR A 66 2.37 -29.78 -16.44
C THR A 66 1.56 -29.07 -15.38
N PHE A 67 0.27 -28.89 -15.63
CA PHE A 67 -0.72 -28.53 -14.63
C PHE A 67 -1.66 -29.70 -14.41
N THR A 68 -1.84 -30.12 -13.16
CA THR A 68 -2.77 -31.20 -12.77
C THR A 68 -3.89 -30.67 -11.90
N ALA A 69 -4.94 -31.46 -11.73
CA ALA A 69 -6.09 -31.14 -10.90
C ALA A 69 -6.79 -29.84 -11.32
N LEU A 70 -7.03 -29.69 -12.62
CA LEU A 70 -7.74 -28.55 -13.19
C LEU A 70 -9.23 -28.85 -13.34
N PRO A 71 -10.13 -27.93 -12.98
CA PRO A 71 -11.55 -28.05 -13.27
C PRO A 71 -11.82 -27.69 -14.72
N ALA A 72 -13.02 -28.03 -15.20
CA ALA A 72 -13.45 -27.64 -16.53
C ALA A 72 -13.62 -26.12 -16.62
N GLY A 73 -13.22 -25.52 -17.73
CA GLY A 73 -13.33 -24.07 -17.95
C GLY A 73 -12.46 -23.56 -19.09
N GLU A 74 -12.52 -22.25 -19.30
CA GLU A 74 -11.67 -21.53 -20.25
C GLU A 74 -10.38 -21.09 -19.56
N PHE A 75 -9.26 -21.30 -20.25
CA PHE A 75 -7.94 -21.00 -19.73
C PHE A 75 -7.12 -20.20 -20.74
N ARG A 76 -6.19 -19.41 -20.20
CA ARG A 76 -5.13 -18.73 -20.96
C ARG A 76 -3.80 -18.94 -20.26
N LEU A 77 -2.74 -19.11 -21.04
CA LEU A 77 -1.37 -19.17 -20.56
C LEU A 77 -0.63 -17.86 -20.80
N LEU A 78 0.17 -17.46 -19.81
CA LEU A 78 1.23 -16.48 -19.91
C LEU A 78 2.56 -17.16 -19.57
N ILE A 79 3.53 -17.08 -20.48
CA ILE A 79 4.85 -17.69 -20.32
C ILE A 79 5.89 -16.58 -20.34
N THR A 80 6.74 -16.55 -19.33
CA THR A 80 7.83 -15.59 -19.20
C THR A 80 9.15 -16.29 -18.93
N ALA A 81 10.23 -15.82 -19.56
CA ALA A 81 11.58 -16.35 -19.33
C ALA A 81 12.61 -15.20 -19.46
N PRO A 82 13.73 -15.23 -18.70
CA PRO A 82 14.74 -14.17 -18.77
C PRO A 82 15.29 -13.98 -20.19
N GLY A 83 15.34 -12.74 -20.67
CA GLY A 83 15.88 -12.40 -21.99
C GLY A 83 14.97 -12.76 -23.18
N LEU A 84 13.76 -13.25 -22.93
CA LEU A 84 12.78 -13.63 -23.95
C LEU A 84 11.49 -12.81 -23.81
N ASP A 85 10.83 -12.50 -24.93
CA ASP A 85 9.55 -11.80 -24.94
C ASP A 85 8.44 -12.70 -24.35
N PRO A 86 7.57 -12.17 -23.47
CA PRO A 86 6.45 -12.93 -22.93
C PRO A 86 5.52 -13.47 -24.02
N TYR A 87 5.14 -14.73 -23.90
CA TYR A 87 4.14 -15.35 -24.77
C TYR A 87 2.80 -15.47 -24.05
N THR A 88 1.72 -15.05 -24.71
CA THR A 88 0.36 -15.23 -24.23
C THR A 88 -0.41 -16.10 -25.22
N SER A 89 -1.01 -17.20 -24.76
CA SER A 89 -1.82 -18.07 -25.62
C SER A 89 -3.17 -17.43 -25.94
N PRO A 90 -3.85 -17.86 -27.03
CA PRO A 90 -5.29 -17.73 -27.15
C PRO A 90 -6.01 -18.37 -25.95
N GLU A 91 -7.28 -18.03 -25.76
CA GLU A 91 -8.14 -18.76 -24.82
C GLU A 91 -8.46 -20.16 -25.37
N PHE A 92 -8.47 -21.15 -24.49
CA PHE A 92 -8.81 -22.53 -24.85
C PHE A 92 -9.62 -23.21 -23.74
N SER A 93 -10.55 -24.06 -24.17
CA SER A 93 -11.45 -24.81 -23.29
C SER A 93 -10.80 -26.10 -22.80
N VAL A 94 -10.93 -26.38 -21.51
CA VAL A 94 -10.56 -27.66 -20.91
C VAL A 94 -11.82 -28.31 -20.35
N LEU A 95 -12.08 -29.55 -20.75
CA LEU A 95 -13.18 -30.35 -20.24
C LEU A 95 -12.77 -31.10 -18.96
N SER A 96 -13.74 -31.45 -18.11
CA SER A 96 -13.47 -32.20 -16.88
C SER A 96 -12.86 -33.57 -17.21
N GLY A 97 -11.78 -33.94 -16.52
CA GLY A 97 -11.07 -35.21 -16.72
C GLY A 97 -10.24 -35.30 -18.00
N ALA A 98 -10.18 -34.25 -18.83
CA ALA A 98 -9.40 -34.26 -20.05
C ALA A 98 -7.90 -34.09 -19.80
N ILE A 99 -7.08 -34.73 -20.63
CA ILE A 99 -5.65 -34.43 -20.77
C ILE A 99 -5.52 -33.60 -22.05
N VAL A 100 -5.12 -32.34 -21.91
CA VAL A 100 -4.97 -31.39 -23.02
C VAL A 100 -3.50 -31.18 -23.29
N GLU A 101 -3.06 -31.55 -24.50
CA GLU A 101 -1.71 -31.26 -24.98
C GLU A 101 -1.72 -29.98 -25.80
N LEU A 102 -0.92 -29.01 -25.38
CA LEU A 102 -0.82 -27.73 -26.05
C LEU A 102 0.27 -27.76 -27.12
N PRO A 103 0.09 -26.98 -28.21
CA PRO A 103 1.17 -26.70 -29.14
C PRO A 103 2.36 -26.10 -28.41
N LYS A 104 3.57 -26.37 -28.91
CA LYS A 104 4.80 -25.81 -28.36
C LYS A 104 4.77 -24.29 -28.43
N ALA A 105 5.05 -23.64 -27.32
CA ALA A 105 5.11 -22.18 -27.24
C ALA A 105 6.53 -21.71 -27.61
N THR A 106 6.65 -20.99 -28.73
CA THR A 106 7.91 -20.44 -29.21
C THR A 106 8.11 -19.01 -28.69
N LEU A 107 9.10 -18.82 -27.81
CA LEU A 107 9.50 -17.53 -27.28
C LEU A 107 10.52 -16.85 -28.21
N LYS A 108 10.39 -15.54 -28.37
CA LYS A 108 11.34 -14.74 -29.16
C LYS A 108 12.36 -14.07 -28.26
N LEU A 109 13.59 -13.90 -28.75
CA LEU A 109 14.59 -13.08 -28.08
C LEU A 109 14.04 -11.66 -27.91
N SER A 110 14.04 -11.16 -26.68
CA SER A 110 13.59 -9.79 -26.42
C SER A 110 14.67 -8.83 -26.91
N THR A 111 14.33 -7.96 -27.87
CA THR A 111 15.19 -6.84 -28.27
C THR A 111 15.15 -5.68 -27.26
N SER A 112 14.34 -5.84 -26.22
CA SER A 112 14.26 -4.93 -25.08
C SER A 112 14.89 -5.63 -23.88
N SER A 113 15.91 -5.02 -23.29
CA SER A 113 16.49 -5.46 -22.02
C SER A 113 15.48 -5.24 -20.88
N SER A 114 14.45 -6.09 -20.81
CA SER A 114 13.64 -6.24 -19.61
C SER A 114 14.47 -7.04 -18.60
N ILE A 115 15.42 -6.36 -17.95
CA ILE A 115 15.96 -6.82 -16.68
C ILE A 115 14.74 -6.93 -15.77
N ASN A 116 14.39 -8.14 -15.34
CA ASN A 116 13.50 -8.33 -14.21
C ASN A 116 14.20 -7.68 -13.00
N VAL A 117 13.95 -6.39 -12.79
CA VAL A 117 14.36 -5.70 -11.57
C VAL A 117 13.46 -6.28 -10.49
N TYR A 118 13.95 -7.29 -9.78
CA TYR A 118 13.47 -7.59 -8.45
C TYR A 118 13.88 -6.40 -7.57
N ALA A 119 13.19 -5.27 -7.73
CA ALA A 119 13.25 -4.23 -6.73
C ALA A 119 12.62 -4.88 -5.48
N THR A 120 13.40 -4.97 -4.42
CA THR A 120 12.87 -5.41 -3.12
C THR A 120 11.70 -4.50 -2.73
N SER A 121 10.70 -5.00 -1.99
CA SER A 121 9.56 -4.17 -1.58
C SER A 121 10.00 -2.87 -0.89
N ASP A 122 11.13 -2.87 -0.16
CA ASP A 122 11.71 -1.66 0.43
C ASP A 122 12.21 -0.65 -0.61
N GLN A 123 12.84 -1.11 -1.71
CA GLN A 123 13.24 -0.24 -2.82
C GLN A 123 12.04 0.35 -3.57
N ILE A 124 10.99 -0.46 -3.79
CA ILE A 124 9.73 0.02 -4.40
C ILE A 124 9.08 1.07 -3.49
N ALA A 125 8.96 0.77 -2.19
CA ALA A 125 8.42 1.70 -1.21
C ALA A 125 9.24 2.99 -1.14
N GLN A 126 10.56 2.91 -1.26
CA GLN A 126 11.44 4.08 -1.27
C GLN A 126 11.18 4.99 -2.47
N GLU A 127 11.03 4.44 -3.67
CA GLU A 127 10.67 5.22 -4.87
C GLU A 127 9.27 5.83 -4.74
N GLN A 128 8.29 5.07 -4.24
CA GLN A 128 6.94 5.58 -4.00
C GLN A 128 6.93 6.72 -2.97
N VAL A 129 7.75 6.63 -1.93
CA VAL A 129 7.93 7.71 -0.94
C VAL A 129 8.60 8.92 -1.60
N HIS A 130 9.61 8.71 -2.44
CA HIS A 130 10.24 9.80 -3.18
C HIS A 130 9.26 10.51 -4.12
N GLU A 131 8.34 9.78 -4.75
CA GLU A 131 7.23 10.38 -5.51
C GLU A 131 6.27 11.15 -4.59
N GLN A 132 5.94 10.61 -3.42
CA GLN A 132 5.08 11.25 -2.42
C GLN A 132 5.66 12.59 -1.92
N GLU A 133 6.95 12.67 -1.68
CA GLU A 133 7.63 13.90 -1.27
C GLU A 133 7.58 15.03 -2.33
N LYS A 134 7.26 14.69 -3.59
CA LYS A 134 7.05 15.65 -4.68
C LYS A 134 5.58 16.04 -4.86
N GLN A 135 4.65 15.41 -4.13
CA GLN A 135 3.23 15.69 -4.27
C GLN A 135 2.89 17.03 -3.61
N ARG A 136 2.44 17.98 -4.45
CA ARG A 136 1.96 19.28 -4.00
C ARG A 136 0.62 19.64 -4.65
N VAL A 137 -0.35 20.02 -3.81
CA VAL A 137 -1.63 20.60 -4.23
C VAL A 137 -1.37 22.00 -4.75
N LEU A 138 -1.89 22.31 -5.94
CA LEU A 138 -1.65 23.57 -6.66
C LEU A 138 -0.15 23.87 -6.83
N ALA A 139 0.70 22.84 -6.89
CA ALA A 139 2.15 22.92 -6.92
C ALA A 139 2.82 23.57 -5.69
N VAL A 140 2.06 23.97 -4.67
CA VAL A 140 2.57 24.68 -3.49
C VAL A 140 2.43 23.83 -2.22
N PHE A 141 1.21 23.41 -1.88
CA PHE A 141 0.91 22.83 -0.58
C PHE A 141 1.27 21.34 -0.53
N PRO A 142 2.05 20.87 0.46
CA PRO A 142 2.49 19.48 0.52
C PRO A 142 1.31 18.51 0.69
N ASN A 143 1.34 17.38 -0.04
CA ASN A 143 0.38 16.27 0.06
C ASN A 143 1.09 14.92 0.23
N PHE A 144 2.11 14.89 1.09
CA PHE A 144 3.04 13.77 1.19
C PHE A 144 2.41 12.48 1.73
N TYR A 145 1.30 12.59 2.48
CA TYR A 145 0.63 11.45 3.12
C TYR A 145 -0.53 10.88 2.31
N THR A 146 -0.55 11.07 0.99
CA THR A 146 -1.56 10.49 0.11
C THR A 146 -0.91 9.53 -0.88
N SER A 147 -1.33 8.26 -0.83
CA SER A 147 -0.99 7.30 -1.87
C SER A 147 -2.09 7.28 -2.92
N TYR A 148 -1.70 7.61 -4.16
CA TYR A 148 -2.55 7.46 -5.34
C TYR A 148 -2.37 6.11 -6.03
N ILE A 149 -1.35 5.33 -5.62
CA ILE A 149 -1.19 3.93 -5.99
C ILE A 149 -1.95 3.11 -4.95
N TRP A 150 -3.00 2.42 -5.40
CA TRP A 150 -3.86 1.69 -4.46
C TRP A 150 -3.13 0.52 -3.83
N ASP A 151 -2.20 -0.14 -4.48
CA ASP A 151 -1.39 -1.25 -3.97
C ASP A 151 0.04 -0.81 -3.67
N ALA A 152 0.21 0.41 -3.14
CA ALA A 152 1.51 0.89 -2.72
C ALA A 152 2.12 -0.02 -1.65
N GLU A 153 3.44 -0.19 -1.71
CA GLU A 153 4.15 -1.08 -0.80
C GLU A 153 4.21 -0.48 0.61
N PRO A 154 4.15 -1.31 1.65
CA PRO A 154 4.36 -0.90 3.03
C PRO A 154 5.63 -0.08 3.20
N MET A 155 5.52 1.00 3.98
CA MET A 155 6.69 1.80 4.31
C MET A 155 7.48 1.16 5.45
N SER A 156 8.81 1.11 5.32
CA SER A 156 9.67 0.78 6.46
C SER A 156 9.66 1.91 7.49
N SER A 157 9.99 1.61 8.76
CA SER A 157 10.04 2.63 9.82
C SER A 157 10.91 3.82 9.42
N ARG A 158 12.09 3.57 8.81
CA ARG A 158 12.98 4.63 8.32
C ARG A 158 12.27 5.58 7.34
N GLN A 159 11.48 5.05 6.41
CA GLN A 159 10.73 5.83 5.43
C GLN A 159 9.62 6.65 6.11
N LYS A 160 8.94 6.09 7.12
CA LYS A 160 7.91 6.81 7.92
C LYS A 160 8.51 8.03 8.62
N TYR A 161 9.68 7.86 9.25
CA TYR A 161 10.41 8.97 9.88
C TYR A 161 10.90 9.99 8.85
N SER A 162 11.44 9.54 7.72
CA SER A 162 11.89 10.44 6.64
C SER A 162 10.75 11.34 6.16
N LEU A 163 9.59 10.75 5.87
CA LEU A 163 8.41 11.47 5.40
C LEU A 163 7.89 12.47 6.45
N ALA A 164 7.91 12.08 7.73
CA ALA A 164 7.55 12.98 8.83
C ALA A 164 8.47 14.17 8.95
N VAL A 165 9.79 13.95 8.97
CA VAL A 165 10.77 15.04 9.01
C VAL A 165 10.63 15.93 7.79
N ARG A 166 10.48 15.34 6.60
CA ARG A 166 10.30 16.09 5.34
C ARG A 166 9.08 16.99 5.36
N SER A 167 7.98 16.51 5.93
CA SER A 167 6.75 17.30 6.11
C SER A 167 6.95 18.45 7.11
N ILE A 168 7.66 18.21 8.21
CA ILE A 168 7.88 19.20 9.28
C ILE A 168 8.71 20.37 8.76
N VAL A 169 9.82 20.07 8.08
CA VAL A 169 10.77 21.09 7.57
C VAL A 169 10.36 21.67 6.21
N ASP A 170 9.19 21.30 5.68
CA ASP A 170 8.69 21.87 4.43
C ASP A 170 8.48 23.39 4.59
N PRO A 171 9.01 24.23 3.68
CA PRO A 171 8.88 25.68 3.82
C PRO A 171 7.43 26.17 3.87
N VAL A 172 6.52 25.55 3.12
CA VAL A 172 5.10 25.95 3.12
C VAL A 172 4.45 25.60 4.45
N ASN A 173 4.84 24.48 5.06
CA ASN A 173 4.41 24.12 6.40
C ASN A 173 4.87 25.13 7.46
N LEU A 174 6.15 25.56 7.40
CA LEU A 174 6.67 26.57 8.32
C LEU A 174 5.97 27.93 8.14
N ILE A 175 5.69 28.33 6.91
CA ILE A 175 4.91 29.54 6.60
C ILE A 175 3.49 29.42 7.17
N ALA A 176 2.83 28.28 7.01
CA ALA A 176 1.49 28.05 7.54
C ALA A 176 1.46 28.15 9.08
N ASN A 177 2.44 27.57 9.77
CA ASN A 177 2.59 27.72 11.23
C ASN A 177 2.88 29.17 11.64
N GLY A 178 3.63 29.93 10.83
CA GLY A 178 3.82 31.36 11.00
C GLY A 178 2.51 32.15 10.89
N ALA A 179 1.67 31.82 9.90
CA ALA A 179 0.35 32.44 9.74
C ALA A 179 -0.59 32.12 10.92
N VAL A 180 -0.57 30.88 11.41
CA VAL A 180 -1.31 30.48 12.63
C VAL A 180 -0.86 31.32 13.82
N ALA A 181 0.45 31.40 14.08
CA ALA A 181 0.98 32.22 15.17
C ALA A 181 0.65 33.71 15.01
N GLY A 182 0.61 34.22 13.77
CA GLY A 182 0.20 35.59 13.46
C GLY A 182 -1.28 35.84 13.80
N PHE A 183 -2.15 34.90 13.43
CA PHE A 183 -3.58 34.97 13.79
C PHE A 183 -3.80 34.87 15.30
N GLU A 184 -3.07 33.98 15.99
CA GLU A 184 -3.09 33.88 17.44
C GLU A 184 -2.60 35.17 18.12
N GLN A 185 -1.56 35.81 17.57
CA GLN A 185 -1.06 37.09 18.04
C GLN A 185 -2.12 38.20 17.90
N LEU A 186 -2.80 38.28 16.74
CA LEU A 186 -3.83 39.28 16.47
C LEU A 186 -5.05 39.14 17.40
N ASN A 187 -5.42 37.90 17.75
CA ASN A 187 -6.53 37.63 18.65
C ASN A 187 -6.12 37.59 20.13
N ASN A 188 -4.84 37.82 20.44
CA ASN A 188 -4.29 37.67 21.79
C ASN A 188 -4.56 36.28 22.41
N SER A 189 -4.63 35.24 21.57
CA SER A 189 -4.70 33.85 22.01
C SER A 189 -3.45 33.52 22.83
N PHE A 190 -3.59 32.80 23.95
CA PHE A 190 -2.50 32.51 24.88
C PHE A 190 -1.80 33.79 25.39
N SER A 191 -2.57 34.74 25.93
CA SER A 191 -2.11 36.08 26.36
C SER A 191 -0.87 36.07 27.27
N GLY A 192 -0.63 34.99 28.03
CA GLY A 192 0.57 34.80 28.86
C GLY A 192 1.89 34.78 28.09
N TYR A 193 1.89 34.60 26.76
CA TYR A 193 3.09 34.74 25.93
C TYR A 193 3.51 36.19 25.68
N GLY A 194 2.63 37.15 25.98
CA GLY A 194 2.87 38.57 25.75
C GLY A 194 2.62 38.99 24.31
N SER A 195 2.97 40.25 24.01
CA SER A 195 2.79 40.88 22.69
C SER A 195 4.15 41.14 22.02
N GLY A 196 4.14 41.77 20.84
CA GLY A 196 5.35 42.05 20.07
C GLY A 196 6.03 40.80 19.50
N ILE A 197 7.28 40.96 19.08
CA ILE A 197 8.06 39.91 18.39
C ILE A 197 8.36 38.71 19.30
N GLU A 198 8.53 38.93 20.60
CA GLU A 198 8.75 37.87 21.57
C GLU A 198 7.51 36.99 21.73
N GLY A 199 6.34 37.60 21.91
CA GLY A 199 5.07 36.87 22.00
C GLY A 199 4.76 36.10 20.72
N TYR A 200 5.02 36.70 19.56
CA TYR A 200 4.89 36.01 18.27
C TYR A 200 5.86 34.82 18.16
N GLY A 201 7.13 35.00 18.55
CA GLY A 201 8.13 33.93 18.50
C GLY A 201 7.76 32.73 19.38
N LYS A 202 7.18 32.97 20.56
CA LYS A 202 6.67 31.90 21.44
C LYS A 202 5.50 31.14 20.79
N ARG A 203 4.54 31.87 20.19
CA ARG A 203 3.40 31.26 19.46
C ARG A 203 3.86 30.45 18.26
N PHE A 204 4.80 31.00 17.49
CA PHE A 204 5.38 30.29 16.34
C PHE A 204 6.11 29.02 16.77
N GLY A 205 6.95 29.10 17.81
CA GLY A 205 7.63 27.93 18.38
C GLY A 205 6.65 26.87 18.87
N ALA A 206 5.56 27.29 19.54
CA ALA A 206 4.50 26.39 19.97
C ALA A 206 3.78 25.73 18.78
N ALA A 207 3.40 26.49 17.74
CA ALA A 207 2.75 25.96 16.55
C ALA A 207 3.64 24.92 15.81
N VAL A 208 4.93 25.20 15.67
CA VAL A 208 5.90 24.26 15.08
C VAL A 208 6.06 23.01 15.96
N ALA A 209 6.14 23.18 17.28
CA ALA A 209 6.26 22.05 18.21
C ALA A 209 5.00 21.16 18.20
N ASP A 210 3.81 21.76 18.11
CA ASP A 210 2.52 21.07 18.00
C ASP A 210 2.46 20.24 16.72
N ASP A 211 2.77 20.85 15.57
CA ASP A 211 2.78 20.16 14.27
C ASP A 211 3.83 19.05 14.23
N ALA A 212 5.05 19.33 14.71
CA ALA A 212 6.12 18.34 14.75
C ALA A 212 5.79 17.15 15.65
N SER A 213 5.29 17.40 16.86
CA SER A 213 4.92 16.34 17.80
C SER A 213 3.76 15.50 17.26
N SER A 214 2.75 16.15 16.68
CA SER A 214 1.60 15.47 16.07
C SER A 214 2.03 14.55 14.92
N ARG A 215 2.89 15.03 14.02
CA ARG A 215 3.39 14.23 12.89
C ARG A 215 4.34 13.13 13.31
N LEU A 216 5.27 13.41 14.22
CA LEU A 216 6.18 12.38 14.71
C LEU A 216 5.40 11.28 15.42
N ILE A 217 4.47 11.61 16.30
CA ILE A 217 3.69 10.61 17.03
C ILE A 217 2.73 9.87 16.10
N GLY A 218 1.92 10.60 15.34
CA GLY A 218 0.82 10.06 14.54
C GLY A 218 1.23 9.47 13.19
N SER A 219 2.39 9.87 12.65
CA SER A 219 2.85 9.46 11.32
C SER A 219 4.19 8.74 11.28
N ALA A 220 4.98 8.75 12.36
CA ALA A 220 6.27 8.05 12.42
C ALA A 220 6.36 7.05 13.58
N ILE A 221 6.31 7.51 14.84
CA ILE A 221 6.54 6.70 16.04
C ILE A 221 5.46 5.62 16.19
N LEU A 222 4.19 6.00 16.35
CA LEU A 222 3.13 5.00 16.55
C LEU A 222 2.94 4.11 15.31
N PRO A 223 2.94 4.64 14.07
CA PRO A 223 2.87 3.79 12.89
C PRO A 223 4.04 2.83 12.73
N SER A 224 5.24 3.18 13.21
CA SER A 224 6.38 2.26 13.23
C SER A 224 6.27 1.20 14.32
N LEU A 225 5.79 1.57 15.52
CA LEU A 225 5.63 0.65 16.64
C LEU A 225 4.46 -0.32 16.47
N LEU A 226 3.38 0.14 15.83
CA LEU A 226 2.14 -0.61 15.63
C LEU A 226 2.06 -1.24 14.24
N HIS A 227 3.11 -1.11 13.43
CA HIS A 227 3.19 -1.63 12.07
C HIS A 227 2.02 -1.18 11.18
N GLN A 228 1.77 0.13 11.18
CA GLN A 228 0.70 0.77 10.42
C GLN A 228 1.26 1.74 9.38
N ASP A 229 0.56 1.86 8.27
CA ASP A 229 0.85 2.84 7.24
C ASP A 229 0.22 4.19 7.61
N PRO A 230 0.98 5.30 7.63
CA PRO A 230 0.44 6.62 7.97
C PRO A 230 -0.33 7.28 6.82
N ARG A 231 -0.31 6.71 5.60
CA ARG A 231 -0.86 7.33 4.39
C ARG A 231 -2.35 7.10 4.23
N TYR A 232 -3.02 8.09 3.65
CA TYR A 232 -4.35 7.93 3.07
C TYR A 232 -4.25 7.30 1.68
N PHE A 233 -4.97 6.20 1.44
CA PHE A 233 -5.00 5.54 0.15
C PHE A 233 -6.21 6.02 -0.65
N TYR A 234 -5.96 6.77 -1.72
CA TYR A 234 -7.00 7.32 -2.60
C TYR A 234 -7.77 6.20 -3.31
N GLN A 235 -9.11 6.19 -3.18
CA GLN A 235 -9.93 5.16 -3.83
C GLN A 235 -10.18 5.49 -5.30
N GLY A 236 -10.66 6.70 -5.61
CA GLY A 236 -10.82 7.20 -6.98
C GLY A 236 -11.94 6.57 -7.81
N THR A 237 -12.23 5.29 -7.61
CA THR A 237 -13.24 4.53 -8.35
C THR A 237 -14.51 4.29 -7.54
N GLY A 238 -15.60 4.01 -8.27
CA GLY A 238 -16.94 3.88 -7.69
C GLY A 238 -17.68 5.21 -7.52
N GLY A 239 -18.97 5.12 -7.20
CA GLY A 239 -19.83 6.29 -7.03
C GLY A 239 -19.54 7.09 -5.76
N PHE A 240 -20.11 8.30 -5.68
CA PHE A 240 -19.94 9.25 -4.56
C PHE A 240 -20.06 8.57 -3.18
N ARG A 241 -21.13 7.81 -2.94
CA ARG A 241 -21.37 7.14 -1.65
C ARG A 241 -20.26 6.17 -1.25
N SER A 242 -19.69 5.42 -2.20
CA SER A 242 -18.62 4.45 -1.94
C SER A 242 -17.35 5.17 -1.48
N ARG A 243 -16.98 6.21 -2.24
CA ARG A 243 -15.78 7.02 -1.98
C ARG A 243 -15.90 7.85 -0.70
N SER A 244 -17.06 8.46 -0.43
CA SER A 244 -17.31 9.16 0.83
C SER A 244 -17.22 8.21 2.02
N ARG A 245 -17.77 6.98 1.91
CA ARG A 245 -17.66 5.97 2.95
C ARG A 245 -16.20 5.60 3.19
N HIS A 246 -15.43 5.33 2.15
CA HIS A 246 -14.00 5.04 2.25
C HIS A 246 -13.22 6.17 2.93
N ALA A 247 -13.40 7.41 2.47
CA ALA A 247 -12.73 8.58 3.04
C ALA A 247 -13.00 8.74 4.54
N VAL A 248 -14.26 8.62 4.97
CA VAL A 248 -14.63 8.73 6.40
C VAL A 248 -14.12 7.54 7.20
N PHE A 249 -14.27 6.30 6.71
CA PHE A 249 -13.84 5.12 7.45
C PHE A 249 -12.31 4.97 7.53
N SER A 250 -11.55 5.56 6.60
CA SER A 250 -10.08 5.60 6.66
C SER A 250 -9.52 6.41 7.84
N THR A 251 -10.36 7.20 8.53
CA THR A 251 -9.98 7.80 9.82
C THR A 251 -9.80 6.74 10.91
N PHE A 252 -10.61 5.67 10.85
CA PHE A 252 -10.63 4.59 11.84
C PHE A 252 -9.94 3.32 11.35
N ARG A 253 -9.65 3.22 10.05
CA ARG A 253 -9.00 2.07 9.43
C ARG A 253 -7.76 2.52 8.67
N THR A 254 -6.70 1.75 8.77
CA THR A 254 -5.48 1.98 8.01
C THR A 254 -4.96 0.66 7.46
N ARG A 255 -3.96 0.72 6.60
CA ARG A 255 -3.22 -0.48 6.19
C ARG A 255 -2.13 -0.80 7.18
N GLY A 256 -1.90 -2.08 7.40
CA GLY A 256 -0.74 -2.55 8.14
C GLY A 256 0.47 -2.68 7.23
N ASP A 257 1.63 -2.86 7.85
CA ASP A 257 2.86 -3.20 7.11
C ASP A 257 2.81 -4.62 6.52
N ASP A 258 1.79 -5.41 6.89
CA ASP A 258 1.43 -6.70 6.32
C ASP A 258 0.51 -6.59 5.09
N GLY A 259 0.15 -5.37 4.67
CA GLY A 259 -0.76 -5.09 3.56
C GLY A 259 -2.25 -5.31 3.88
N LEU A 260 -2.59 -5.77 5.09
CA LEU A 260 -3.96 -6.00 5.51
C LEU A 260 -4.60 -4.71 6.05
N GLN A 261 -5.91 -4.74 6.26
CA GLN A 261 -6.65 -3.63 6.87
C GLN A 261 -6.66 -3.78 8.39
N HIS A 262 -6.24 -2.73 9.10
CA HIS A 262 -6.16 -2.65 10.55
C HIS A 262 -7.04 -1.52 11.08
N PHE A 263 -7.42 -1.61 12.35
CA PHE A 263 -7.94 -0.44 13.06
C PHE A 263 -6.82 0.59 13.26
N ASN A 264 -7.08 1.87 13.02
CA ASN A 264 -6.06 2.93 13.02
C ASN A 264 -5.68 3.39 14.44
N TYR A 265 -5.07 2.50 15.23
CA TYR A 265 -4.60 2.79 16.57
C TYR A 265 -3.62 3.95 16.61
N SER A 266 -2.73 4.06 15.62
CA SER A 266 -1.75 5.16 15.54
C SER A 266 -2.43 6.52 15.49
N ARG A 267 -3.49 6.67 14.69
CA ARG A 267 -4.28 7.90 14.64
C ARG A 267 -5.03 8.15 15.94
N ILE A 268 -5.73 7.14 16.48
CA ILE A 268 -6.57 7.33 17.67
C ILE A 268 -5.71 7.67 18.90
N ILE A 269 -4.68 6.87 19.17
CA ILE A 269 -3.78 7.07 20.30
C ILE A 269 -2.95 8.33 20.08
N GLY A 270 -2.45 8.57 18.87
CA GLY A 270 -1.69 9.79 18.57
C GLY A 270 -2.50 11.06 18.79
N SER A 271 -3.77 11.09 18.38
CA SER A 271 -4.65 12.25 18.60
C SER A 271 -4.92 12.49 20.09
N LEU A 272 -5.12 11.41 20.87
CA LEU A 272 -5.29 11.52 22.33
C LEU A 272 -4.01 12.01 23.01
N SER A 273 -2.86 11.44 22.64
CA SER A 273 -1.54 11.85 23.16
C SER A 273 -1.26 13.32 22.85
N ALA A 274 -1.56 13.80 21.64
CA ALA A 274 -1.40 15.22 21.30
C ALA A 274 -2.29 16.11 22.19
N GLY A 275 -3.57 15.76 22.37
CA GLY A 275 -4.47 16.47 23.28
C GLY A 275 -4.07 16.37 24.75
N ALA A 276 -3.31 15.36 25.15
CA ALA A 276 -2.76 15.24 26.50
C ALA A 276 -1.50 16.10 26.66
N ILE A 277 -0.58 16.05 25.70
CA ILE A 277 0.68 16.82 25.69
C ILE A 277 0.38 18.33 25.64
N SER A 278 -0.70 18.77 24.98
CA SER A 278 -1.12 20.18 25.01
C SER A 278 -1.32 20.74 26.42
N ASN A 279 -1.66 19.89 27.40
CA ASN A 279 -1.75 20.31 28.80
C ASN A 279 -0.39 20.66 29.43
N ALA A 280 0.74 20.21 28.86
CA ALA A 280 2.06 20.47 29.43
C ALA A 280 2.52 21.92 29.20
N TYR A 281 2.16 22.53 28.07
CA TYR A 281 2.66 23.85 27.66
C TYR A 281 1.59 24.93 27.47
N TYR A 282 0.29 24.61 27.44
CA TYR A 282 -0.77 25.65 27.45
C TYR A 282 -0.96 26.30 28.83
N PRO A 283 -1.54 27.50 28.95
CA PRO A 283 -1.79 28.16 30.23
C PRO A 283 -2.64 27.33 31.19
N ALA A 284 -2.37 27.43 32.50
CA ALA A 284 -2.99 26.57 33.52
C ALA A 284 -4.52 26.62 33.55
N SER A 285 -5.12 27.76 33.21
CA SER A 285 -6.58 27.98 33.12
C SER A 285 -7.27 27.15 32.04
N ASP A 286 -6.54 26.74 31.01
CA ASP A 286 -7.09 26.10 29.82
C ASP A 286 -6.82 24.58 29.77
N ARG A 287 -6.12 24.04 30.78
CA ARG A 287 -5.75 22.62 30.87
C ARG A 287 -6.91 21.77 31.40
N GLY A 288 -6.92 20.49 31.04
CA GLY A 288 -7.79 19.47 31.65
C GLY A 288 -8.31 18.44 30.65
N ALA A 289 -9.03 17.42 31.16
CA ALA A 289 -9.60 16.36 30.34
C ALA A 289 -10.57 16.88 29.26
N GLY A 290 -11.31 17.95 29.56
CA GLY A 290 -12.20 18.61 28.60
C GLY A 290 -11.46 19.15 27.37
N LEU A 291 -10.29 19.77 27.56
CA LEU A 291 -9.44 20.22 26.45
C LEU A 291 -8.96 19.03 25.61
N THR A 292 -8.48 17.97 26.27
CA THR A 292 -7.99 16.76 25.61
C THR A 292 -9.06 16.11 24.73
N PHE A 293 -10.27 15.86 25.26
CA PHE A 293 -11.35 15.23 24.48
C PHE A 293 -11.92 16.14 23.39
N ARG A 294 -11.98 17.47 23.62
CA ARG A 294 -12.36 18.43 22.58
C ARG A 294 -11.36 18.42 21.43
N ASN A 295 -10.07 18.49 21.73
CA ASN A 295 -9.00 18.46 20.73
C ASN A 295 -9.00 17.12 19.98
N PHE A 296 -9.15 16.01 20.69
CA PHE A 296 -9.32 14.69 20.08
C PHE A 296 -10.49 14.65 19.09
N GLY A 297 -11.67 15.13 19.49
CA GLY A 297 -12.85 15.18 18.62
C GLY A 297 -12.63 16.04 17.37
N ILE A 298 -11.99 17.20 17.52
CA ILE A 298 -11.61 18.09 16.42
C ILE A 298 -10.62 17.39 15.48
N THR A 299 -9.61 16.70 16.00
CA THR A 299 -8.63 15.98 15.17
C THR A 299 -9.28 14.85 14.37
N ILE A 300 -10.15 14.06 15.00
CA ILE A 300 -10.86 12.97 14.30
C ILE A 300 -11.79 13.53 13.23
N GLY A 301 -12.62 14.52 13.55
CA GLY A 301 -13.52 15.15 12.57
C GLY A 301 -12.77 15.83 11.43
N GLY A 302 -11.72 16.58 11.76
CA GLY A 302 -10.84 17.24 10.78
C GLY A 302 -10.14 16.25 9.86
N THR A 303 -9.72 15.08 10.38
CA THR A 303 -9.15 14.00 9.57
C THR A 303 -10.16 13.46 8.56
N ALA A 304 -11.40 13.20 8.99
CA ALA A 304 -12.43 12.70 8.08
C ALA A 304 -12.75 13.73 6.98
N ALA A 305 -12.79 15.02 7.32
CA ALA A 305 -12.95 16.10 6.36
C ALA A 305 -11.77 16.20 5.39
N ASP A 306 -10.53 16.11 5.88
CA ASP A 306 -9.32 16.12 5.05
C ASP A 306 -9.29 14.93 4.08
N ASN A 307 -9.66 13.73 4.55
CA ASN A 307 -9.78 12.55 3.70
C ASN A 307 -10.84 12.73 2.60
N LEU A 308 -11.95 13.40 2.88
CA LEU A 308 -12.95 13.74 1.85
C LEU A 308 -12.38 14.72 0.82
N ILE A 309 -11.63 15.73 1.26
CA ILE A 309 -10.96 16.68 0.36
C ILE A 309 -9.94 15.95 -0.51
N ARG A 310 -9.11 15.06 0.08
CA ARG A 310 -8.18 14.19 -0.66
C ARG A 310 -8.90 13.34 -1.69
N GLU A 311 -10.03 12.75 -1.30
CA GLU A 311 -10.80 11.85 -2.16
C GLU A 311 -11.45 12.57 -3.34
N PHE A 312 -11.97 13.79 -3.17
CA PHE A 312 -12.80 14.44 -4.20
C PHE A 312 -12.17 15.65 -4.89
N VAL A 313 -11.20 16.29 -4.25
CA VAL A 313 -10.66 17.59 -4.70
C VAL A 313 -9.20 17.49 -5.09
N LEU A 314 -8.36 16.89 -4.26
CA LEU A 314 -6.92 17.05 -4.41
C LEU A 314 -6.35 16.37 -5.65
N ARG A 315 -6.94 15.27 -6.11
CA ARG A 315 -6.42 14.51 -7.26
C ARG A 315 -6.15 15.40 -8.48
N SER A 316 -7.11 16.22 -8.89
CA SER A 316 -6.96 17.07 -10.08
C SER A 316 -6.00 18.24 -9.88
N LEU A 317 -5.62 18.52 -8.63
CA LEU A 317 -4.78 19.66 -8.24
C LEU A 317 -3.33 19.26 -7.94
N VAL A 318 -2.98 17.98 -8.01
CA VAL A 318 -1.61 17.48 -7.80
C VAL A 318 -1.02 17.04 -9.14
N PRO A 319 -0.34 17.92 -9.89
CA PRO A 319 0.14 17.64 -11.25
C PRO A 319 1.27 16.60 -11.30
N SER A 320 1.95 16.34 -10.17
CA SER A 320 3.01 15.35 -10.10
C SER A 320 2.53 13.90 -9.99
N VAL A 321 1.21 13.67 -9.86
CA VAL A 321 0.68 12.30 -9.79
C VAL A 321 0.71 11.65 -11.18
N PRO A 322 1.38 10.51 -11.35
CA PRO A 322 1.43 9.84 -12.64
C PRO A 322 0.04 9.40 -13.12
N ALA A 323 -0.17 9.42 -14.43
CA ALA A 323 -1.44 9.04 -15.05
C ALA A 323 -1.87 7.59 -14.78
N TYR A 324 -0.95 6.70 -14.42
CA TYR A 324 -1.26 5.31 -14.07
C TYR A 324 -1.75 5.15 -12.63
N ALA A 325 -1.36 6.05 -11.72
CA ALA A 325 -1.64 5.93 -10.30
C ALA A 325 -3.07 6.41 -10.00
N ASN A 326 -4.13 5.76 -10.47
CA ASN A 326 -5.52 6.27 -10.40
C ASN A 326 -6.36 5.81 -9.20
N GLY A 327 -5.72 5.34 -8.14
CA GLY A 327 -6.41 4.73 -7.01
C GLY A 327 -6.79 3.28 -7.29
N LYS A 328 -7.91 2.83 -6.71
CA LYS A 328 -8.33 1.43 -6.70
C LYS A 328 -8.76 0.99 -8.09
N SER A 329 -8.11 -0.02 -8.66
CA SER A 329 -8.51 -0.61 -9.94
C SER A 329 -9.98 -1.05 -9.91
N THR A 330 -10.73 -0.72 -10.95
CA THR A 330 -12.07 -1.28 -11.16
C THR A 330 -11.95 -2.78 -11.42
N PRO A 331 -12.71 -3.63 -10.70
CA PRO A 331 -12.71 -5.07 -10.94
C PRO A 331 -13.23 -5.44 -12.33
#